data_AF-A0A538LD01-F1
#
_entry.id   AF-A0A538LD01-F1
#
_cell.length_a   1.000
_cell.length_b   1.000
_cell.length_c   1.000
_cell.angle_alpha   90.00
_cell.angle_beta   90.00
_cell.angle_gamma   90.00
#
_symmetry.space_group_name_H-M   'P 1'
#
loop_
_entity.id
_entity.type
_entity.pdbx_description
1 polymer ?
#
loop_
_entity_poly.entity_id
_entity_poly.type
_entity_poly.pdbx_seq_one_letter_code
_entity_poly.pdbx_strand_id
1 'polypeptide(L)'
;MRAVALALLALVLAVLATGCGRSHRTHTAHTGTGFATLTAQRCSTSEAIAQHGGPLPPSVQMPMPSASGGKLTAYADRAGTLLPAPTGWSCTAFIGADGTSRMSVYPPGQKDPLTSPRGSPSGVTLQLLLGCQGCVHDVVCALFPSAKIVRTYAKLGGTCPPRNPTAQETHGAGHNVVLFRDPPGVKGQGDPSGGGIAAIGGVELTDQFGNTGASAVQVTCAIRGDPDTCAAIASATLATAPR
;
A
#
# COMPACT_ATOMS: atom_id res chain seq x y z
N MET A 1 -32.62 41.59 65.44
CA MET A 1 -34.08 41.86 65.31
C MET A 1 -34.31 42.27 63.85
N ARG A 2 -34.92 41.55 62.92
CA ARG A 2 -35.94 40.49 62.84
C ARG A 2 -35.62 39.65 61.56
N ALA A 3 -35.53 38.32 61.63
CA ALA A 3 -36.58 37.35 61.27
C ALA A 3 -37.04 37.45 59.79
N VAL A 4 -36.61 36.56 58.88
CA VAL A 4 -37.10 35.18 58.58
C VAL A 4 -38.29 35.15 57.59
N ALA A 5 -38.06 34.57 56.41
CA ALA A 5 -38.99 33.73 55.60
C ALA A 5 -38.18 33.15 54.41
N LEU A 6 -37.67 31.90 54.43
CA LEU A 6 -38.33 30.61 54.08
C LEU A 6 -39.17 30.70 52.79
N ALA A 7 -39.14 29.81 51.79
CA ALA A 7 -38.42 28.57 51.46
C ALA A 7 -38.95 28.20 50.04
N LEU A 8 -38.24 27.58 49.10
CA LEU A 8 -38.20 26.12 48.86
C LEU A 8 -37.85 25.95 47.37
N LEU A 9 -36.73 25.30 47.03
CA LEU A 9 -36.72 24.13 46.14
C LEU A 9 -35.29 23.56 46.10
N ALA A 10 -35.11 22.44 46.78
CA ALA A 10 -33.96 21.56 46.66
C ALA A 10 -34.35 20.40 45.73
N LEU A 11 -33.49 20.06 44.77
CA LEU A 11 -33.36 18.70 44.21
C LEU A 11 -32.01 18.62 43.48
N VAL A 12 -30.95 18.17 44.15
CA VAL A 12 -30.36 16.81 44.04
C VAL A 12 -29.92 16.47 42.61
N LEU A 13 -28.59 16.45 42.38
CA LEU A 13 -27.90 15.31 41.75
C LEU A 13 -26.38 15.50 41.83
N ALA A 14 -25.78 14.84 42.82
CA ALA A 14 -24.37 14.49 42.80
C ALA A 14 -24.17 13.35 41.81
N VAL A 15 -23.26 13.50 40.85
CA VAL A 15 -22.70 12.37 40.10
C VAL A 15 -21.19 12.39 40.31
N LEU A 16 -20.75 11.39 41.07
CA LEU A 16 -19.37 10.97 41.25
C LEU A 16 -18.77 10.62 39.89
N ALA A 17 -17.87 11.45 39.37
CA ALA A 17 -16.94 11.02 38.34
C ALA A 17 -15.76 10.32 39.02
N THR A 18 -15.98 9.08 39.46
CA THR A 18 -14.92 8.07 39.58
C THR A 18 -14.36 7.85 38.17
N GLY A 19 -13.36 8.63 37.82
CA GLY A 19 -12.55 8.41 36.62
C GLY A 19 -11.81 7.08 36.80
N CYS A 20 -12.38 6.00 36.29
CA CYS A 20 -11.62 4.82 35.92
C CYS A 20 -10.49 5.29 35.01
N GLY A 21 -9.27 5.30 35.54
CA GLY A 21 -8.06 5.43 34.76
C GLY A 21 -8.03 4.29 33.75
N ARG A 22 -8.60 4.51 32.57
CA ARG A 22 -8.26 3.75 31.38
C ARG A 22 -6.79 4.07 31.15
N SER A 23 -5.95 3.17 31.65
CA SER A 23 -4.59 2.99 31.18
C SER A 23 -4.69 2.89 29.66
N HIS A 24 -4.51 4.02 28.97
CA HIS A 24 -4.17 4.02 27.57
C HIS A 24 -2.89 3.21 27.52
N ARG A 25 -3.00 1.94 27.13
CA ARG A 25 -1.89 1.28 26.46
C ARG A 25 -1.66 2.15 25.23
N THR A 26 -0.74 3.10 25.38
CA THR A 26 0.11 3.51 24.28
C THR A 26 0.70 2.22 23.75
N HIS A 27 0.02 1.63 22.75
CA HIS A 27 0.71 0.81 21.79
C HIS A 27 1.68 1.77 21.11
N THR A 28 2.84 1.97 21.72
CA THR A 28 4.06 2.24 21.00
C THR A 28 4.14 1.13 19.97
N ALA A 29 3.65 1.41 18.76
CA ALA A 29 4.01 0.65 17.59
C ALA A 29 5.52 0.65 17.58
N HIS A 30 6.13 -0.46 17.99
CA HIS A 30 7.53 -0.68 17.75
C HIS A 30 7.66 -0.69 16.22
N THR A 31 8.13 0.42 15.66
CA THR A 31 8.99 0.41 14.47
C THR A 31 10.21 -0.42 14.81
N GLY A 32 10.02 -1.74 14.89
CA GLY A 32 11.11 -2.69 14.88
C GLY A 32 11.72 -2.60 13.50
N THR A 33 12.82 -1.88 13.39
CA THR A 33 13.76 -1.94 12.25
C THR A 33 14.35 -3.34 12.27
N GLY A 34 13.59 -4.29 11.74
CA GLY A 34 13.91 -5.70 11.73
C GLY A 34 13.96 -6.23 10.31
N PHE A 35 14.60 -7.37 10.17
CA PHE A 35 14.51 -8.18 8.97
C PHE A 35 13.72 -9.45 9.30
N ALA A 36 12.80 -9.82 8.42
CA ALA A 36 12.19 -11.14 8.44
C ALA A 36 12.82 -11.99 7.34
N THR A 37 13.19 -13.22 7.68
CA THR A 37 13.53 -14.24 6.69
C THR A 37 12.24 -14.84 6.17
N LEU A 38 11.95 -14.63 4.89
CA LEU A 38 10.78 -15.18 4.22
C LEU A 38 11.23 -16.29 3.26
N THR A 39 10.45 -17.37 3.18
CA THR A 39 10.58 -18.32 2.08
C THR A 39 10.28 -17.59 0.77
N ALA A 40 11.06 -17.86 -0.27
CA ALA A 40 10.83 -17.28 -1.59
C ALA A 40 10.03 -18.25 -2.47
N GLN A 41 9.08 -17.73 -3.23
CA GLN A 41 8.29 -18.51 -4.17
C GLN A 41 8.20 -17.79 -5.51
N ARG A 42 8.39 -18.53 -6.61
CA ARG A 42 8.29 -17.95 -7.95
C ARG A 42 6.84 -17.83 -8.40
N CYS A 43 6.49 -16.67 -8.95
CA CYS A 43 5.20 -16.42 -9.58
C CYS A 43 5.15 -17.02 -10.98
N SER A 44 3.93 -17.36 -11.43
CA SER A 44 3.71 -17.61 -12.85
C SER A 44 3.92 -16.32 -13.62
N THR A 45 5.04 -16.22 -14.35
CA THR A 45 5.45 -14.98 -15.01
C THR A 45 5.25 -15.09 -16.52
N SER A 46 4.55 -14.11 -17.08
CA SER A 46 4.43 -13.90 -18.53
C SER A 46 5.34 -12.75 -18.95
N GLU A 47 5.94 -12.84 -20.13
CA GLU A 47 6.99 -11.90 -20.55
C GLU A 47 6.76 -11.49 -21.99
N ALA A 48 6.86 -10.19 -22.29
CA ALA A 48 6.80 -9.68 -23.66
C ALA A 48 8.08 -10.02 -24.45
N ILE A 49 9.21 -10.11 -23.75
CA ILE A 49 10.51 -10.54 -24.27
C ILE A 49 11.06 -11.56 -23.28
N ALA A 50 11.50 -12.71 -23.78
CA ALA A 50 12.06 -13.75 -22.92
C ALA A 50 13.24 -13.21 -22.11
N GLN A 51 13.17 -13.30 -20.78
CA GLN A 51 14.27 -12.95 -19.90
C GLN A 51 14.91 -14.20 -19.30
N HIS A 52 16.24 -14.17 -19.19
CA HIS A 52 16.97 -15.18 -18.45
C HIS A 52 16.96 -14.84 -16.96
N GLY A 53 15.98 -15.37 -16.24
CA GLY A 53 15.92 -15.29 -14.80
C GLY A 53 16.97 -16.18 -14.12
N GLY A 54 17.58 -15.68 -13.05
CA GLY A 54 18.48 -16.46 -12.21
C GLY A 54 17.75 -17.46 -11.28
N PRO A 55 18.50 -18.35 -10.61
CA PRO A 55 17.94 -19.18 -9.55
C PRO A 55 17.32 -18.29 -8.45
N LEU A 56 16.13 -18.67 -7.97
CA LEU A 56 15.53 -18.02 -6.81
C LEU A 56 16.17 -18.61 -5.54
N PRO A 57 16.81 -17.82 -4.66
CA PRO A 57 17.24 -18.33 -3.37
C PRO A 57 16.03 -18.87 -2.59
N PRO A 58 16.18 -19.93 -1.78
CA PRO A 58 15.06 -20.53 -1.05
C PRO A 58 14.44 -19.59 0.01
N SER A 59 15.22 -18.60 0.46
CA SER A 59 14.77 -17.58 1.40
C SER A 59 15.44 -16.25 1.12
N VAL A 60 14.77 -15.16 1.51
CA VAL A 60 15.23 -13.78 1.37
C VAL A 60 14.99 -13.01 2.67
N GLN A 61 15.84 -12.01 2.94
CA GLN A 61 15.62 -11.08 4.03
C GLN A 61 14.83 -9.87 3.53
N MET A 62 13.75 -9.53 4.21
CA MET A 62 12.92 -8.36 3.90
C MET A 62 12.88 -7.40 5.09
N PRO A 63 12.94 -6.07 4.88
CA PRO A 63 12.89 -5.07 5.95
C PRO A 63 11.47 -4.95 6.50
N MET A 64 11.10 -5.84 7.41
CA MET A 64 9.79 -5.93 8.04
C MET A 64 9.88 -6.60 9.42
N PRO A 65 8.83 -6.50 10.25
CA PRO A 65 8.83 -7.14 11.56
C PRO A 65 9.13 -8.64 11.47
N SER A 66 10.02 -9.16 12.32
CA SER A 66 10.37 -10.59 12.35
C SER A 66 9.16 -11.49 12.60
N ALA A 67 8.12 -10.97 13.25
CA ALA A 67 6.82 -11.63 13.46
C ALA A 67 6.06 -11.95 12.15
N SER A 68 6.50 -11.41 11.01
CA SER A 68 6.01 -11.76 9.67
C SER A 68 6.54 -13.10 9.16
N GLY A 69 7.64 -13.60 9.74
CA GLY A 69 8.22 -14.90 9.41
C GLY A 69 7.19 -16.04 9.56
N GLY A 70 7.09 -16.90 8.55
CA GLY A 70 6.13 -18.00 8.51
C GLY A 70 4.67 -17.61 8.23
N LYS A 71 4.34 -16.31 8.21
CA LYS A 71 3.02 -15.79 7.79
C LYS A 71 3.04 -15.25 6.37
N LEU A 72 4.18 -14.70 5.97
CA LEU A 72 4.40 -14.12 4.65
C LEU A 72 5.43 -14.96 3.87
N THR A 73 5.25 -14.95 2.56
CA THR A 73 6.17 -15.49 1.55
C THR A 73 6.64 -14.32 0.69
N ALA A 74 7.91 -14.31 0.29
CA ALA A 74 8.41 -13.38 -0.71
C ALA A 74 8.15 -13.95 -2.11
N TYR A 75 7.13 -13.43 -2.78
CA TYR A 75 6.80 -13.83 -4.13
C TYR A 75 7.72 -13.13 -5.11
N ALA A 76 8.29 -13.86 -6.07
CA ALA A 76 9.27 -13.35 -7.00
C ALA A 76 8.83 -13.51 -8.45
N ASP A 77 8.94 -12.47 -9.27
CA ASP A 77 8.84 -12.61 -10.72
C ASP A 77 10.09 -13.29 -11.31
N ARG A 78 10.17 -13.40 -12.64
CA ARG A 78 11.32 -13.99 -13.31
C ARG A 78 12.58 -13.10 -13.28
N ALA A 79 12.41 -11.78 -13.20
CA ALA A 79 13.50 -10.82 -13.06
C ALA A 79 14.06 -10.75 -11.63
N GLY A 80 13.35 -11.32 -10.64
CA GLY A 80 13.74 -11.33 -9.24
C GLY A 80 13.11 -10.21 -8.41
N THR A 81 12.15 -9.46 -8.95
CA THR A 81 11.36 -8.49 -8.19
C THR A 81 10.60 -9.22 -7.08
N LEU A 82 10.70 -8.73 -5.85
CA LEU A 82 10.07 -9.36 -4.68
C LEU A 82 8.81 -8.62 -4.25
N LEU A 83 7.76 -9.38 -3.94
CA LEU A 83 6.50 -8.91 -3.36
C LEU A 83 6.13 -9.78 -2.15
N PRO A 84 6.30 -9.30 -0.91
CA PRO A 84 5.84 -10.03 0.26
C PRO A 84 4.31 -10.06 0.32
N ALA A 85 3.75 -11.23 0.57
CA ALA A 85 2.31 -11.42 0.69
C ALA A 85 2.01 -12.68 1.53
N PRO A 86 0.75 -12.89 1.97
CA PRO A 86 0.40 -14.05 2.79
C PRO A 86 0.80 -15.38 2.15
N THR A 87 1.35 -16.29 2.96
CA THR A 87 1.78 -17.60 2.50
C THR A 87 0.62 -18.42 1.93
N GLY A 88 0.88 -19.15 0.85
CA GLY A 88 -0.09 -20.04 0.21
C GLY A 88 -1.05 -19.34 -0.76
N TRP A 89 -0.88 -18.05 -1.01
CA TRP A 89 -1.65 -17.31 -2.01
C TRP A 89 -1.13 -17.60 -3.43
N SER A 90 -2.03 -17.47 -4.41
CA SER A 90 -1.70 -17.54 -5.84
C SER A 90 -0.91 -16.32 -6.26
N CYS A 91 0.06 -16.47 -7.18
CA CYS A 91 0.81 -15.33 -7.73
C CYS A 91 0.93 -15.38 -9.25
N THR A 92 0.66 -14.25 -9.88
CA THR A 92 0.91 -13.97 -11.29
C THR A 92 1.82 -12.75 -11.43
N ALA A 93 2.64 -12.76 -12.48
CA ALA A 93 3.50 -11.65 -12.84
C ALA A 93 3.52 -11.43 -14.37
N PHE A 94 3.76 -10.19 -14.76
CA PHE A 94 3.96 -9.78 -16.14
C PHE A 94 5.16 -8.85 -16.25
N ILE A 95 6.05 -9.12 -17.20
CA ILE A 95 7.19 -8.26 -17.53
C ILE A 95 7.03 -7.74 -18.96
N GLY A 96 6.85 -6.43 -19.09
CA GLY A 96 6.75 -5.72 -20.36
C GLY A 96 8.11 -5.52 -21.03
N ALA A 97 8.08 -5.30 -22.35
CA ALA A 97 9.28 -5.04 -23.14
C ALA A 97 9.95 -3.70 -22.77
N ASP A 98 9.20 -2.80 -22.14
CA ASP A 98 9.62 -1.51 -21.61
C ASP A 98 10.22 -1.61 -20.19
N GLY A 99 10.42 -2.83 -19.68
CA GLY A 99 10.91 -3.08 -18.33
C GLY A 99 9.84 -2.92 -17.25
N THR A 100 8.59 -2.62 -17.61
CA THR A 100 7.49 -2.57 -16.63
C THR A 100 7.26 -3.96 -16.04
N SER A 101 7.28 -4.10 -14.72
CA SER A 101 6.86 -5.33 -14.04
C SER A 101 5.55 -5.10 -13.29
N ARG A 102 4.63 -6.06 -13.39
CA ARG A 102 3.40 -6.08 -12.61
C ARG A 102 3.30 -7.43 -11.93
N MET A 103 2.99 -7.43 -10.64
CA MET A 103 2.78 -8.64 -9.87
C MET A 103 1.49 -8.54 -9.07
N SER A 104 0.78 -9.64 -8.95
CA SER A 104 -0.32 -9.75 -7.99
C SER A 104 -0.24 -11.07 -7.24
N VAL A 105 -0.52 -10.98 -5.94
CA VAL A 105 -0.65 -12.12 -5.05
C VAL A 105 -2.04 -12.05 -4.43
N TYR A 106 -2.82 -13.11 -4.57
CA TYR A 106 -4.24 -13.11 -4.20
C TYR A 106 -4.69 -14.46 -3.64
N PRO A 107 -5.78 -14.51 -2.85
CA PRO A 107 -6.20 -15.76 -2.22
C PRO A 107 -6.47 -16.86 -3.25
N PRO A 108 -6.17 -18.13 -2.94
CA PRO A 108 -6.45 -19.25 -3.84
C PRO A 108 -7.93 -19.31 -4.23
N GLY A 109 -8.20 -19.59 -5.50
CA GLY A 109 -9.55 -19.64 -6.05
C GLY A 109 -10.22 -18.27 -6.32
N GLN A 110 -9.57 -17.16 -5.94
CA GLN A 110 -10.02 -15.82 -6.35
C GLN A 110 -9.42 -15.42 -7.69
N LYS A 111 -10.00 -14.39 -8.31
CA LYS A 111 -9.48 -13.84 -9.57
C LYS A 111 -8.28 -12.94 -9.30
N ASP A 112 -7.40 -12.81 -10.28
CA ASP A 112 -6.27 -11.88 -10.19
C ASP A 112 -6.79 -10.43 -10.13
N PRO A 113 -6.43 -9.64 -9.09
CA PRO A 113 -6.90 -8.26 -8.94
C PRO A 113 -6.41 -7.31 -10.05
N LEU A 114 -5.31 -7.62 -10.76
CA LEU A 114 -4.81 -6.78 -11.85
C LEU A 114 -5.56 -7.02 -13.17
N THR A 115 -6.08 -8.23 -13.40
CA THR A 115 -6.88 -8.54 -14.60
C THR A 115 -8.38 -8.48 -14.33
N SER A 116 -8.78 -8.56 -13.06
CA SER A 116 -10.16 -8.46 -12.58
C SER A 116 -10.22 -7.58 -11.32
N PRO A 117 -10.11 -6.24 -11.44
CA PRO A 117 -10.11 -5.32 -10.30
C PRO A 117 -11.37 -5.35 -9.43
N ARG A 118 -12.50 -5.79 -10.01
CA ARG A 118 -13.76 -6.02 -9.28
C ARG A 118 -13.96 -7.47 -8.83
N GLY A 119 -13.05 -8.36 -9.21
CA GLY A 119 -13.15 -9.80 -9.05
C GLY A 119 -12.42 -10.37 -7.83
N SER A 120 -11.62 -9.56 -7.11
CA SER A 120 -10.96 -9.98 -5.88
C SER A 120 -11.05 -8.90 -4.81
N PRO A 121 -11.76 -9.12 -3.69
CA PRO A 121 -11.80 -8.18 -2.58
C PRO A 121 -10.48 -8.16 -1.81
N SER A 122 -9.55 -9.09 -2.05
CA SER A 122 -8.29 -9.17 -1.32
C SER A 122 -7.14 -9.46 -2.27
N GLY A 123 -5.97 -8.89 -2.00
CA GLY A 123 -4.83 -8.99 -2.90
C GLY A 123 -3.71 -8.05 -2.47
N VAL A 124 -2.49 -8.42 -2.86
CA VAL A 124 -1.32 -7.56 -2.83
C VAL A 124 -0.88 -7.37 -4.27
N THR A 125 -0.75 -6.13 -4.74
CA THR A 125 -0.29 -5.82 -6.09
C THR A 125 0.95 -4.95 -6.04
N LEU A 126 1.79 -5.12 -7.06
CA LEU A 126 2.97 -4.31 -7.33
C LEU A 126 2.95 -3.89 -8.80
N GLN A 127 3.26 -2.63 -9.06
CA GLN A 127 3.55 -2.09 -10.37
C GLN A 127 4.89 -1.37 -10.30
N LEU A 128 5.88 -1.89 -11.03
CA LEU A 128 7.16 -1.25 -11.30
C LEU A 128 7.09 -0.67 -12.71
N LEU A 129 7.06 0.65 -12.82
CA LEU A 129 6.90 1.38 -14.06
C LEU A 129 8.22 2.06 -14.42
N LEU A 130 8.92 1.53 -15.42
CA LEU A 130 10.23 2.04 -15.85
C LEU A 130 10.14 2.78 -17.19
N GLY A 131 9.76 2.08 -18.27
CA GLY A 131 9.76 2.64 -19.62
C GLY A 131 8.48 3.38 -20.03
N CYS A 132 7.33 3.05 -19.45
CA CYS A 132 6.05 3.66 -19.82
C CYS A 132 5.80 5.01 -19.10
N GLN A 133 6.27 6.12 -19.68
CA GLN A 133 6.10 7.45 -19.09
C GLN A 133 4.63 7.86 -18.89
N GLY A 134 3.73 7.42 -19.79
CA GLY A 134 2.29 7.63 -19.63
C GLY A 134 1.72 6.87 -18.43
N CYS A 135 2.19 5.65 -18.21
CA CYS A 135 1.81 4.84 -17.05
C CYS A 135 2.33 5.46 -15.75
N VAL A 136 3.57 5.95 -15.75
CA VAL A 136 4.16 6.67 -14.60
C VAL A 136 3.31 7.89 -14.29
N HIS A 137 2.99 8.70 -15.30
CA HIS A 137 2.08 9.84 -15.15
C HIS A 137 0.75 9.43 -14.49
N ASP A 138 0.08 8.40 -15.01
CA ASP A 138 -1.24 7.98 -14.52
C ASP A 138 -1.23 7.51 -13.06
N VAL A 139 -0.11 6.96 -12.60
CA VAL A 139 0.06 6.53 -11.20
C VAL A 139 0.38 7.71 -10.28
N VAL A 140 1.23 8.64 -10.72
CA VAL A 140 1.81 9.66 -9.82
C VAL A 140 1.06 10.99 -9.83
N CYS A 141 0.24 11.27 -10.85
CA CYS A 141 -0.20 12.65 -11.08
C CYS A 141 -1.07 13.24 -9.96
N ALA A 142 -1.89 12.43 -9.30
CA ALA A 142 -2.73 12.88 -8.17
C ALA A 142 -1.93 12.98 -6.86
N LEU A 143 -0.83 12.22 -6.73
CA LEU A 143 -0.04 12.12 -5.51
C LEU A 143 1.16 13.09 -5.50
N PHE A 144 1.70 13.39 -6.69
CA PHE A 144 2.87 14.25 -6.89
C PHE A 144 2.56 15.35 -7.91
N PRO A 145 1.61 16.26 -7.64
CA PRO A 145 1.19 17.29 -8.61
C PRO A 145 2.33 18.22 -9.05
N SER A 146 3.38 18.33 -8.22
CA SER A 146 4.58 19.11 -8.50
C SER A 146 5.71 18.32 -9.18
N ALA A 147 5.49 17.07 -9.59
CA ALA A 147 6.50 16.31 -10.33
C ALA A 147 6.69 16.85 -11.76
N LYS A 148 7.92 16.78 -12.29
CA LYS A 148 8.24 17.24 -13.65
C LYS A 148 7.39 16.52 -14.70
N ILE A 149 7.26 15.19 -14.58
CA ILE A 149 6.46 14.39 -15.52
C ILE A 149 5.00 14.83 -15.57
N VAL A 150 4.41 15.17 -14.42
CA VAL A 150 3.02 15.63 -14.31
C VAL A 150 2.85 16.98 -15.01
N ARG A 151 3.74 17.94 -14.75
CA ARG A 151 3.71 19.24 -15.45
C ARG A 151 3.95 19.11 -16.94
N THR A 152 4.83 18.20 -17.37
CA THR A 152 5.09 17.96 -18.79
C THR A 152 3.84 17.42 -19.49
N TYR A 153 3.20 16.40 -18.93
CA TYR A 153 1.96 15.85 -19.48
C TYR A 153 0.82 16.87 -19.48
N ALA A 154 0.68 17.68 -18.43
CA ALA A 154 -0.31 18.75 -18.39
C ALA A 154 -0.14 19.76 -19.54
N LYS A 155 1.10 20.13 -19.89
CA LYS A 155 1.40 21.01 -21.04
C LYS A 155 1.06 20.36 -22.39
N LEU A 156 1.08 19.02 -22.46
CA LEU A 156 0.69 18.26 -23.64
C LEU A 156 -0.82 17.97 -23.69
N GLY A 157 -1.62 18.55 -22.78
CA GLY A 157 -3.06 18.33 -22.69
C GLY A 157 -3.46 17.07 -21.92
N GLY A 158 -2.50 16.39 -21.28
CA GLY A 158 -2.77 15.26 -20.40
C GLY A 158 -3.50 15.71 -19.13
N THR A 159 -4.51 14.95 -18.74
CA THR A 159 -5.25 15.14 -17.49
C THR A 159 -4.94 14.01 -16.53
N CYS A 160 -4.96 14.29 -15.23
CA CYS A 160 -5.03 13.22 -14.26
C CYS A 160 -6.30 12.39 -14.46
N PRO A 161 -6.20 11.05 -14.43
CA PRO A 161 -7.39 10.22 -14.29
C PRO A 161 -8.22 10.74 -13.11
N PRO A 162 -9.56 10.80 -13.23
CA PRO A 162 -10.43 11.19 -12.13
C PRO A 162 -10.43 10.06 -11.08
N ARG A 163 -9.37 9.97 -10.30
CA ARG A 163 -9.13 8.93 -9.28
C ARG A 163 -8.90 9.51 -7.90
N ASN A 164 -9.52 10.66 -7.63
CA ASN A 164 -9.63 11.18 -6.28
C ASN A 164 -11.09 11.07 -5.84
N PRO A 165 -11.56 9.93 -5.29
CA PRO A 165 -12.59 10.05 -4.29
C PRO A 165 -11.98 10.89 -3.17
N THR A 166 -12.65 11.97 -2.77
CA THR A 166 -12.27 12.86 -1.63
C THR A 166 -12.01 12.09 -0.32
N ALA A 167 -12.27 10.78 -0.30
CA ALA A 167 -12.15 9.88 0.82
C ALA A 167 -10.88 9.00 0.83
N GLN A 168 -9.99 9.04 -0.18
CA GLN A 168 -8.67 8.41 -0.06
C GLN A 168 -7.81 9.24 0.91
N GLU A 169 -7.23 8.58 1.90
CA GLU A 169 -6.29 9.19 2.84
C GLU A 169 -4.87 9.07 2.26
N THR A 170 -4.10 10.16 2.25
CA THR A 170 -2.71 10.15 1.80
C THR A 170 -1.78 10.76 2.83
N HIS A 171 -0.55 10.24 2.90
CA HIS A 171 0.49 10.72 3.81
C HIS A 171 1.84 10.70 3.10
N GLY A 172 2.52 11.85 3.06
CA GLY A 172 3.89 11.93 2.55
C GLY A 172 4.87 11.28 3.51
N ALA A 173 5.61 10.26 3.05
CA ALA A 173 6.64 9.58 3.82
C ALA A 173 8.08 10.00 3.40
N GLY A 174 8.17 10.94 2.47
CA GLY A 174 9.42 11.49 1.94
C GLY A 174 9.14 12.48 0.80
N HIS A 175 10.20 13.01 0.18
CA HIS A 175 10.07 13.92 -0.97
C HIS A 175 9.52 13.20 -2.22
N ASN A 176 9.68 11.89 -2.28
CA ASN A 176 9.37 11.07 -3.44
C ASN A 176 8.51 9.84 -3.08
N VAL A 177 7.99 9.75 -1.85
CA VAL A 177 7.15 8.64 -1.40
C VAL A 177 5.85 9.16 -0.79
N VAL A 178 4.72 8.66 -1.28
CA VAL A 178 3.39 8.90 -0.71
C VAL A 178 2.77 7.57 -0.34
N LEU A 179 2.38 7.42 0.92
CA LEU A 179 1.56 6.33 1.40
C LEU A 179 0.09 6.69 1.25
N PHE A 180 -0.76 5.69 1.05
CA PHE A 180 -2.20 5.89 0.96
C PHE A 180 -2.99 4.80 1.66
N ARG A 181 -4.21 5.17 2.05
CA ARG A 181 -5.23 4.27 2.57
C ARG A 181 -6.57 4.58 1.91
N ASP A 182 -7.16 3.54 1.33
CA ASP A 182 -8.49 3.56 0.76
C ASP A 182 -9.45 2.86 1.72
N PRO A 183 -10.43 3.58 2.32
CA PRO A 183 -11.48 2.94 3.10
C PRO A 183 -12.30 1.92 2.29
N PRO A 184 -13.06 1.02 2.94
CA PRO A 184 -14.00 0.15 2.25
C PRO A 184 -14.95 0.93 1.33
N GLY A 185 -15.13 0.45 0.09
CA GLY A 185 -15.96 1.07 -0.94
C GLY A 185 -15.32 2.26 -1.66
N VAL A 186 -14.16 2.74 -1.21
CA VAL A 186 -13.42 3.84 -1.84
C VAL A 186 -12.49 3.28 -2.90
N LYS A 187 -12.74 3.63 -4.17
CA LYS A 187 -11.86 3.26 -5.29
C LYS A 187 -10.74 4.30 -5.43
N GLY A 188 -9.61 4.03 -4.80
CA GLY A 188 -8.43 4.87 -4.85
C GLY A 188 -7.47 4.54 -6.00
N GLN A 189 -6.21 4.91 -5.80
CA GLN A 189 -5.16 4.86 -6.81
C GLN A 189 -4.68 3.42 -7.12
N GLY A 190 -4.78 2.48 -6.17
CA GLY A 190 -4.23 1.14 -6.27
C GLY A 190 -5.27 0.03 -6.43
N ASP A 191 -4.91 -1.11 -7.03
CA ASP A 191 -5.77 -2.30 -7.05
C ASP A 191 -5.37 -3.26 -5.91
N PRO A 192 -6.32 -3.88 -5.17
CA PRO A 192 -7.75 -3.99 -5.43
C PRO A 192 -8.63 -3.03 -4.61
N SER A 193 -8.30 -1.73 -4.52
CA SER A 193 -9.16 -0.76 -3.83
C SER A 193 -10.58 -0.71 -4.42
N GLY A 194 -11.54 -0.16 -3.66
CA GLY A 194 -12.96 -0.07 -4.03
C GLY A 194 -13.80 -1.29 -3.64
N GLY A 195 -13.18 -2.34 -3.10
CA GLY A 195 -13.88 -3.49 -2.52
C GLY A 195 -14.43 -3.22 -1.12
N GLY A 196 -15.04 -4.24 -0.51
CA GLY A 196 -15.61 -4.16 0.84
C GLY A 196 -14.60 -4.17 1.99
N ILE A 197 -13.30 -4.07 1.71
CA ILE A 197 -12.24 -3.96 2.71
C ILE A 197 -11.31 -2.79 2.37
N ALA A 198 -10.61 -2.28 3.38
CA ALA A 198 -9.65 -1.22 3.18
C ALA A 198 -8.43 -1.71 2.37
N ALA A 199 -7.87 -0.84 1.53
CA ALA A 199 -6.60 -1.05 0.88
C ALA A 199 -5.56 -0.06 1.42
N ILE A 200 -4.33 -0.51 1.65
CA ILE A 200 -3.21 0.31 2.11
C ILE A 200 -2.07 0.11 1.13
N GLY A 201 -1.38 1.18 0.78
CA GLY A 201 -0.31 1.10 -0.19
C GLY A 201 0.60 2.30 -0.16
N GLY A 202 1.43 2.39 -1.18
CA GLY A 202 2.23 3.57 -1.41
C GLY A 202 2.78 3.62 -2.82
N VAL A 203 3.24 4.81 -3.17
CA VAL A 203 3.88 5.12 -4.44
C VAL A 203 5.22 5.78 -4.14
N GLU A 204 6.29 5.22 -4.70
CA GLU A 204 7.58 5.89 -4.82
C GLU A 204 7.74 6.39 -6.26
N LEU A 205 8.05 7.67 -6.41
CA LEU A 205 8.42 8.29 -7.67
C LEU A 205 9.95 8.42 -7.68
N THR A 206 10.57 8.10 -8.80
CA THR A 206 11.99 8.33 -9.03
C THR A 206 12.13 9.20 -10.27
N ASP A 207 12.60 10.42 -10.10
CA ASP A 207 12.87 11.37 -11.19
C ASP A 207 14.34 11.32 -11.66
N GLN A 208 15.07 10.26 -11.26
CA GLN A 208 16.52 10.16 -11.35
C GLN A 208 17.10 10.10 -12.77
N PHE A 209 16.28 10.00 -13.82
CA PHE A 209 16.80 10.03 -15.18
C PHE A 209 17.02 11.46 -15.71
N GLY A 210 16.83 12.51 -14.91
CA GLY A 210 17.14 13.88 -15.33
C GLY A 210 16.27 14.36 -16.50
N ASN A 211 16.83 14.45 -17.71
CA ASN A 211 16.08 14.80 -18.93
C ASN A 211 15.50 13.58 -19.68
N THR A 212 15.77 12.34 -19.25
CA THR A 212 15.41 11.13 -20.03
C THR A 212 14.19 10.36 -19.53
N GLY A 213 13.59 10.69 -18.37
CA GLY A 213 12.31 10.10 -17.94
C GLY A 213 12.09 10.10 -16.42
N ALA A 214 11.01 9.47 -15.97
CA ALA A 214 10.77 9.11 -14.57
C ALA A 214 10.36 7.63 -14.47
N SER A 215 10.55 7.03 -13.30
CA SER A 215 10.02 5.72 -12.94
C SER A 215 9.14 5.82 -11.71
N ALA A 216 8.25 4.84 -11.51
CA ALA A 216 7.44 4.76 -10.30
C ALA A 216 7.27 3.31 -9.85
N VAL A 217 7.22 3.14 -8.53
CA VAL A 217 6.83 1.89 -7.87
C VAL A 217 5.51 2.15 -7.18
N GLN A 218 4.49 1.33 -7.43
CA GLN A 218 3.25 1.33 -6.68
C GLN A 218 3.01 -0.04 -6.07
N VAL A 219 2.76 -0.07 -4.77
CA VAL A 219 2.31 -1.27 -4.05
C VAL A 219 0.95 -1.01 -3.43
N THR A 220 0.07 -1.99 -3.45
CA THR A 220 -1.24 -1.93 -2.79
C THR A 220 -1.54 -3.26 -2.12
N CYS A 221 -2.05 -3.24 -0.90
CA CYS A 221 -2.41 -4.41 -0.12
C CYS A 221 -3.82 -4.25 0.44
N ALA A 222 -4.65 -5.28 0.25
CA ALA A 222 -5.97 -5.39 0.84
C ALA A 222 -6.11 -6.78 1.48
N ILE A 223 -5.97 -6.83 2.81
CA ILE A 223 -6.12 -8.04 3.63
C ILE A 223 -7.17 -7.76 4.70
N ARG A 224 -8.14 -8.67 4.84
CA ARG A 224 -9.27 -8.49 5.75
C ARG A 224 -8.81 -8.57 7.21
N GLY A 225 -9.13 -7.52 7.97
CA GLY A 225 -8.88 -7.47 9.41
C GLY A 225 -7.41 -7.31 9.80
N ASP A 226 -6.51 -7.06 8.84
CA ASP A 226 -5.07 -6.97 9.10
C ASP A 226 -4.41 -5.78 8.39
N PRO A 227 -4.71 -4.54 8.84
CA PRO A 227 -4.12 -3.34 8.27
C PRO A 227 -2.61 -3.22 8.54
N ASP A 228 -2.13 -3.74 9.67
CA ASP A 228 -0.72 -3.65 10.07
C ASP A 228 0.17 -4.49 9.16
N THR A 229 -0.26 -5.70 8.80
CA THR A 229 0.44 -6.52 7.79
C THR A 229 0.48 -5.79 6.45
N CYS A 230 -0.59 -5.12 6.03
CA CYS A 230 -0.58 -4.36 4.79
C CYS A 230 0.37 -3.15 4.83
N ALA A 231 0.45 -2.44 5.94
CA ALA A 231 1.42 -1.35 6.11
C ALA A 231 2.87 -1.87 6.07
N ALA A 232 3.14 -3.02 6.69
CA ALA A 232 4.45 -3.66 6.66
C ALA A 232 4.83 -4.14 5.24
N ILE A 233 3.89 -4.75 4.51
CA ILE A 233 4.07 -5.17 3.11
C ILE A 233 4.38 -3.96 2.22
N ALA A 234 3.59 -2.88 2.33
CA ALA A 234 3.79 -1.68 1.52
C ALA A 234 5.18 -1.07 1.78
N SER A 235 5.54 -0.90 3.05
CA SER A 235 6.83 -0.33 3.44
C SER A 235 8.01 -1.18 3.00
N ALA A 236 7.93 -2.50 3.19
CA ALA A 236 8.99 -3.42 2.79
C ALA A 236 9.18 -3.43 1.27
N THR A 237 8.07 -3.48 0.52
CA THR A 237 8.10 -3.48 -0.95
C THR A 237 8.73 -2.22 -1.50
N LEU A 238 8.33 -1.04 -1.02
CA LEU A 238 8.92 0.23 -1.45
C LEU A 238 10.42 0.31 -1.11
N ALA A 239 10.83 -0.22 0.05
CA ALA A 239 12.24 -0.24 0.44
C ALA A 239 13.12 -1.19 -0.39
N THR A 240 12.55 -2.23 -1.01
CA THR A 240 13.30 -3.26 -1.75
C THR A 240 13.09 -3.21 -3.26
N ALA A 241 12.15 -2.41 -3.75
CA ALA A 241 11.88 -2.33 -5.18
C ALA A 241 13.12 -1.84 -5.95
N PRO A 242 13.43 -2.45 -7.11
CA PRO A 242 14.51 -1.96 -7.95
C PRO A 242 14.22 -0.53 -8.43
N ARG A 243 15.25 0.32 -8.41
CA ARG A 243 15.19 1.74 -8.79
C ARG A 243 15.83 1.99 -10.14
#